data_AF-A0A377Q162-F1
#
_entry.id   AF-A0A377Q162-F1
#
_cell.length_a   1.000
_cell.length_b   1.000
_cell.length_c   1.000
_cell.angle_alpha   90.00
_cell.angle_beta   90.00
_cell.angle_gamma   90.00
#
_symmetry.space_group_name_H-M   'P 1'
#
loop_
_entity.id
_entity.type
_entity.pdbx_description
1 polymer ?
#
loop_
_entity_poly.entity_id
_entity_poly.type
_entity_poly.pdbx_seq_one_letter_code
_entity_poly.pdbx_strand_id
1 'polypeptide(L)'
;MLILNHSVVSPLEICVVDSLQDIQDSLPSAFLILRGDLKIAQFCYQNGIDYASVIQNIKEALLMVNLGVKFLICEDLEMAKELQNLAENYLFDAKVLLCIKEEEEMLEIAKLGIDGVIFWKN
;
A
#
# COMPACT_ATOMS: atom_id res chain seq x y z
N MET A 1 10.05 0.83 -10.63
CA MET A 1 9.91 0.33 -9.26
C MET A 1 9.98 1.51 -8.28
N LEU A 2 9.04 1.60 -7.35
CA LEU A 2 9.01 2.51 -6.21
C LEU A 2 9.78 1.90 -5.04
N ILE A 3 10.45 2.74 -4.25
CA ILE A 3 11.16 2.33 -3.04
C ILE A 3 10.73 3.29 -1.94
N LEU A 4 10.01 2.79 -0.94
CA LEU A 4 9.47 3.60 0.16
C LEU A 4 10.15 3.25 1.48
N ASN A 5 10.42 4.27 2.30
CA ASN A 5 10.97 4.17 3.66
C ASN A 5 12.36 3.52 3.77
N HIS A 6 13.10 3.48 2.67
CA HIS A 6 14.53 3.14 2.68
C HIS A 6 15.35 4.24 3.37
N SER A 7 16.46 3.88 4.02
CA SER A 7 17.32 4.79 4.81
C SER A 7 17.80 6.05 4.06
N VAL A 8 18.07 5.92 2.76
CA VAL A 8 18.49 7.03 1.87
C VAL A 8 17.37 7.67 1.03
N VAL A 9 16.13 7.21 1.13
CA VAL A 9 14.96 7.77 0.42
C VAL A 9 14.10 8.50 1.44
N SER A 10 13.57 9.69 1.11
CA SER A 10 12.74 10.47 2.02
C SER A 10 11.64 9.60 2.65
N PRO A 11 11.65 9.41 3.98
CA PRO A 11 10.71 8.50 4.60
C PRO A 11 9.32 9.10 4.59
N LEU A 12 8.32 8.25 4.36
CA LEU A 12 6.95 8.58 4.69
C LEU A 12 6.78 8.49 6.20
N GLU A 13 6.17 9.51 6.79
CA GLU A 13 5.68 9.45 8.17
C GLU A 13 4.42 8.60 8.19
N ILE A 14 4.58 7.31 8.45
CA ILE A 14 3.48 6.34 8.40
C ILE A 14 2.60 6.47 9.65
N CYS A 15 1.29 6.59 9.46
CA CYS A 15 0.28 6.46 10.50
C CYS A 15 -0.63 5.27 10.18
N VAL A 16 -0.62 4.25 11.03
CA VAL A 16 -1.56 3.12 10.92
C VAL A 16 -2.88 3.56 11.52
N VAL A 17 -3.97 3.43 10.77
CA VAL A 17 -5.30 3.85 11.18
C VAL A 17 -6.24 2.66 11.26
N ASP A 18 -6.84 2.47 12.44
CA ASP A 18 -7.82 1.41 12.71
C ASP A 18 -9.22 2.01 12.97
N SER A 19 -9.32 3.34 13.02
CA SER A 19 -10.57 4.09 13.23
C SER A 19 -10.56 5.46 12.56
N LEU A 20 -11.74 6.07 12.42
CA LEU A 20 -11.85 7.47 11.95
C LEU A 20 -11.27 8.48 12.96
N GLN A 21 -11.17 8.10 14.24
CA GLN A 21 -10.53 8.95 15.24
C GLN A 21 -9.03 9.04 15.00
N ASP A 22 -8.39 7.93 14.62
CA ASP A 22 -6.95 7.91 14.31
C ASP A 22 -6.62 8.85 13.14
N ILE A 23 -7.52 8.97 12.16
CA ILE A 23 -7.39 9.95 11.06
C ILE A 23 -7.42 11.38 11.60
N GLN A 24 -8.36 11.69 12.51
CA GLN A 24 -8.48 13.03 13.10
C GLN A 24 -7.27 13.41 13.95
N ASP A 25 -6.68 12.43 14.62
CA ASP A 25 -5.53 12.61 15.50
C ASP A 25 -4.20 12.57 14.73
N SER A 26 -4.23 12.19 13.45
CA SER A 26 -3.05 12.14 12.58
C SER A 26 -2.57 13.53 12.15
N LEU A 27 -1.27 13.63 11.84
CA LEU A 27 -0.72 14.85 11.22
C LEU A 27 -1.16 14.94 9.75
N PRO A 28 -1.42 16.13 9.21
CA PRO A 28 -1.70 16.30 7.78
C PRO A 28 -0.57 15.82 6.85
N SER A 29 0.67 15.74 7.37
CA SER A 29 1.84 15.21 6.66
C SER A 29 1.95 13.69 6.70
N ALA A 30 1.21 13.02 7.58
CA ALA A 30 1.29 11.58 7.74
C ALA A 30 0.66 10.87 6.55
N PHE A 31 1.27 9.77 6.14
CA PHE A 31 0.73 8.88 5.12
C PHE A 31 -0.01 7.73 5.81
N LEU A 32 -1.30 7.61 5.50
CA LEU A 32 -2.18 6.67 6.19
C LEU A 32 -2.05 5.24 5.64
N ILE A 33 -1.99 4.26 6.55
CA ILE A 33 -2.07 2.83 6.20
C ILE A 33 -3.24 2.18 6.93
N LEU A 34 -4.14 1.58 6.17
CA LEU A 34 -5.30 0.83 6.64
C LEU A 34 -5.01 -0.67 6.65
N ARG A 35 -5.78 -1.42 7.44
CA ARG A 35 -5.79 -2.89 7.44
C ARG A 35 -7.13 -3.41 6.91
N GLY A 36 -7.42 -3.14 5.63
CA GLY A 36 -8.57 -3.71 4.94
C GLY A 36 -9.95 -3.14 5.34
N ASP A 37 -10.02 -2.09 6.16
CA ASP A 37 -11.31 -1.51 6.55
C ASP A 37 -11.91 -0.66 5.42
N LEU A 38 -12.92 -1.22 4.75
CA LEU A 38 -13.63 -0.58 3.64
C LEU A 38 -14.40 0.69 4.04
N LYS A 39 -14.83 0.84 5.30
CA LYS A 39 -15.52 2.06 5.75
C LYS A 39 -14.53 3.21 5.87
N ILE A 40 -13.34 2.94 6.40
CA ILE A 40 -12.27 3.94 6.48
C ILE A 40 -11.79 4.29 5.07
N ALA A 41 -11.59 3.31 4.20
CA ALA A 41 -11.22 3.53 2.80
C ALA A 41 -12.26 4.40 2.06
N GLN A 42 -13.56 4.12 2.24
CA GLN A 42 -14.63 4.94 1.67
C GLN A 42 -14.60 6.38 2.20
N PHE A 43 -14.35 6.56 3.50
CA PHE A 43 -14.19 7.89 4.09
C PHE A 43 -13.01 8.64 3.45
N CYS A 44 -11.84 7.99 3.33
CA CYS A 44 -10.67 8.59 2.69
C CYS A 44 -10.96 9.01 1.24
N TYR A 45 -11.59 8.12 0.46
CA TYR A 45 -11.97 8.39 -0.92
C TYR A 45 -12.88 9.62 -1.07
N GLN A 46 -13.94 9.69 -0.25
CA GLN A 46 -14.91 10.79 -0.29
C GLN A 46 -14.31 12.15 0.11
N ASN A 47 -13.23 12.14 0.90
CA ASN A 47 -12.57 13.34 1.39
C ASN A 47 -11.25 13.64 0.66
N GLY A 48 -10.89 12.86 -0.37
CA GLY A 48 -9.65 13.06 -1.13
C GLY A 48 -8.38 12.85 -0.29
N ILE A 49 -8.44 11.96 0.70
CA ILE A 49 -7.31 11.63 1.58
C ILE A 49 -6.54 10.47 0.95
N ASP A 50 -5.26 10.67 0.67
CA ASP A 50 -4.37 9.63 0.17
C ASP A 50 -4.11 8.56 1.24
N TYR A 51 -4.17 7.29 0.85
CA TYR A 51 -3.92 6.18 1.76
C TYR A 51 -3.37 4.94 1.04
N ALA A 52 -2.81 4.02 1.82
CA ALA A 52 -2.52 2.65 1.42
C ALA A 52 -3.32 1.65 2.27
N SER A 53 -3.45 0.42 1.79
CA SER A 53 -4.03 -0.66 2.58
C SER A 53 -3.16 -1.91 2.51
N VAL A 54 -2.96 -2.54 3.66
CA VAL A 54 -2.50 -3.92 3.73
C VAL A 54 -3.61 -4.83 3.23
N ILE A 55 -3.30 -5.67 2.25
CA ILE A 55 -4.28 -6.50 1.56
C ILE A 55 -4.24 -7.93 2.09
N GLN A 56 -5.40 -8.46 2.48
CA GLN A 56 -5.51 -9.84 2.94
C GLN A 56 -5.96 -10.81 1.84
N ASN A 57 -6.64 -10.31 0.81
CA ASN A 57 -7.14 -11.13 -0.30
C ASN A 57 -7.49 -10.29 -1.53
N ILE A 58 -7.58 -10.95 -2.69
CA ILE A 58 -7.86 -10.30 -3.99
C ILE A 58 -9.20 -9.54 -4.01
N LYS A 59 -10.26 -10.10 -3.39
CA LYS A 59 -11.58 -9.44 -3.37
C LYS A 59 -11.53 -8.08 -2.67
N GLU A 60 -10.80 -8.00 -1.57
CA GLU A 60 -10.56 -6.75 -0.86
C GLU A 60 -9.75 -5.76 -1.71
N ALA A 61 -8.67 -6.20 -2.36
CA ALA A 61 -7.87 -5.36 -3.24
C ALA A 61 -8.70 -4.71 -4.36
N LEU A 62 -9.57 -5.50 -5.01
CA LEU A 62 -10.46 -5.00 -6.07
C LEU A 62 -11.39 -3.89 -5.58
N LEU A 63 -11.91 -4.02 -4.36
CA LEU A 63 -12.73 -2.97 -3.74
C LEU A 63 -11.90 -1.74 -3.38
N MET A 64 -10.71 -1.94 -2.82
CA MET A 64 -9.80 -0.85 -2.44
C MET A 64 -9.34 -0.01 -3.63
N VAL A 65 -9.06 -0.63 -4.78
CA VAL A 65 -8.75 0.08 -6.03
C VAL A 65 -9.88 1.02 -6.44
N ASN A 66 -11.14 0.57 -6.32
CA ASN A 66 -12.31 1.39 -6.62
C ASN A 66 -12.59 2.46 -5.55
N LEU A 67 -11.91 2.40 -4.40
CA LEU A 67 -11.90 3.42 -3.35
C LEU A 67 -10.64 4.30 -3.41
N GLY A 68 -9.88 4.25 -4.50
CA GLY A 68 -8.77 5.17 -4.73
C GLY A 68 -7.54 4.90 -3.87
N VAL A 69 -7.32 3.66 -3.42
CA VAL A 69 -6.08 3.29 -2.72
C VAL A 69 -4.87 3.62 -3.58
N LYS A 70 -3.85 4.27 -3.00
CA LYS A 70 -2.60 4.55 -3.71
C LYS A 70 -1.67 3.35 -3.77
N PHE A 71 -1.56 2.62 -2.66
CA PHE A 71 -0.70 1.45 -2.54
C PHE A 71 -1.45 0.25 -1.98
N LEU A 72 -1.40 -0.86 -2.73
CA LEU A 72 -1.78 -2.18 -2.27
C LEU A 72 -0.54 -2.81 -1.62
N ILE A 73 -0.52 -2.90 -0.29
CA ILE A 73 0.62 -3.42 0.45
C ILE A 73 0.42 -4.92 0.68
N CYS A 74 1.37 -5.72 0.20
CA CYS A 74 1.42 -7.17 0.38
C CYS A 74 2.51 -7.54 1.38
N GLU A 75 2.24 -8.52 2.23
CA GLU A 75 3.22 -9.09 3.16
C GLU A 75 3.88 -10.37 2.63
N ASP A 76 3.33 -10.97 1.57
CA ASP A 76 3.88 -12.14 0.91
C ASP A 76 4.05 -11.92 -0.60
N LEU A 77 5.05 -12.59 -1.16
CA LEU A 77 5.46 -12.43 -2.56
C LEU A 77 4.41 -12.95 -3.56
N GLU A 78 3.67 -14.00 -3.20
CA GLU A 78 2.71 -14.62 -4.12
C GLU A 78 1.47 -13.72 -4.31
N MET A 79 0.96 -13.12 -3.23
CA MET A 79 -0.06 -12.08 -3.30
C MET A 79 0.41 -10.87 -4.11
N ALA A 80 1.66 -10.43 -3.92
CA ALA A 80 2.22 -9.32 -4.69
C ALA A 80 2.27 -9.63 -6.20
N LYS A 81 2.70 -10.84 -6.60
CA LYS A 81 2.70 -11.26 -8.01
C LYS A 81 1.29 -11.35 -8.59
N GLU A 82 0.35 -11.93 -7.84
CA GLU A 82 -1.04 -12.07 -8.28
C GLU A 82 -1.69 -10.68 -8.49
N LEU A 83 -1.53 -9.77 -7.53
CA LEU A 83 -2.03 -8.41 -7.64
C LEU A 83 -1.31 -7.60 -8.72
N GLN A 84 -0.01 -7.78 -8.93
CA GLN A 84 0.73 -7.10 -10.01
C GLN A 84 0.18 -7.50 -11.38
N ASN A 85 -0.08 -8.79 -11.59
CA ASN A 85 -0.69 -9.27 -12.84
C ASN A 85 -2.10 -8.68 -13.03
N LEU A 86 -2.91 -8.60 -11.97
CA LEU A 86 -4.22 -7.95 -12.04
C LEU A 86 -4.09 -6.44 -12.33
N ALA A 87 -3.14 -5.76 -11.69
CA ALA A 87 -2.89 -4.34 -11.91
C ALA A 87 -2.49 -4.03 -13.35
N GLU A 88 -1.69 -4.89 -13.97
CA GLU A 88 -1.30 -4.75 -15.38
C GLU A 88 -2.46 -5.06 -16.34
N ASN A 89 -3.22 -6.12 -16.08
CA ASN A 89 -4.33 -6.52 -16.95
C ASN A 89 -5.51 -5.53 -16.91
N TYR A 90 -5.79 -4.97 -15.73
CA TYR A 90 -6.90 -4.05 -15.51
C TYR A 90 -6.48 -2.58 -15.42
N LEU A 91 -5.18 -2.30 -15.58
CA LEU A 91 -4.60 -0.95 -15.57
C LEU A 91 -4.95 -0.18 -14.29
N PHE A 92 -4.66 -0.78 -13.12
CA PHE A 92 -4.90 -0.10 -11.85
C PHE A 92 -4.05 1.18 -11.74
N ASP A 93 -4.66 2.25 -11.24
CA ASP A 93 -3.93 3.47 -10.84
C ASP A 93 -3.08 3.23 -9.58
N ALA A 94 -3.55 2.33 -8.70
CA ALA A 94 -2.85 1.89 -7.51
C ALA A 94 -1.54 1.15 -7.86
N LYS A 95 -0.53 1.24 -7.00
CA LYS A 95 0.72 0.48 -7.11
C LYS A 95 0.78 -0.67 -6.14
N VAL A 96 1.33 -1.80 -6.58
CA VAL A 96 1.55 -2.98 -5.73
C VAL A 96 2.90 -2.89 -5.04
N LEU A 97 2.90 -2.89 -3.70
CA LEU A 97 4.13 -2.82 -2.90
C LEU A 97 4.29 -4.10 -2.07
N LEU A 98 5.48 -4.69 -2.12
CA LEU A 98 5.85 -5.77 -1.19
C LEU A 98 6.57 -5.19 0.04
N CYS A 99 6.12 -5.56 1.23
CA CYS A 99 6.85 -5.30 2.47
C CYS A 99 8.14 -6.12 2.51
N ILE A 100 9.28 -5.45 2.72
CA ILE A 100 10.59 -6.09 2.84
C ILE A 100 11.33 -5.59 4.08
N LYS A 101 12.37 -6.32 4.49
CA LYS A 101 13.21 -5.94 5.62
C LYS A 101 14.65 -5.66 5.20
N GLU A 102 15.14 -6.37 4.19
CA GLU A 102 16.53 -6.31 3.75
C GLU A 102 16.63 -5.74 2.33
N GLU A 103 17.64 -4.91 2.07
CA GLU A 103 17.85 -4.27 0.76
C GLU A 103 18.16 -5.30 -0.33
N GLU A 104 18.75 -6.43 0.04
CA GLU A 104 19.08 -7.54 -0.87
C GLU A 104 17.85 -8.12 -1.57
N GLU A 105 16.67 -8.06 -0.93
CA GLU A 105 15.40 -8.54 -1.49
C GLU A 105 14.97 -7.73 -2.74
N MET A 106 15.38 -6.46 -2.81
CA MET A 106 14.96 -5.53 -3.85
C MET A 106 15.34 -6.00 -5.26
N LEU A 107 16.51 -6.63 -5.41
CA LEU A 107 16.99 -7.07 -6.72
C LEU A 107 16.12 -8.19 -7.31
N GLU A 108 15.65 -9.12 -6.48
CA GLU A 108 14.76 -10.18 -6.90
C GLU A 108 13.38 -9.61 -7.26
N ILE A 109 12.85 -8.75 -6.39
CA ILE A 109 11.53 -8.13 -6.56
C ILE A 109 11.47 -7.26 -7.83
N ALA A 110 12.53 -6.51 -8.11
CA ALA A 110 12.64 -5.72 -9.34
C ALA A 110 12.57 -6.58 -10.61
N LYS A 111 13.17 -7.77 -10.60
CA LYS A 111 13.14 -8.70 -11.75
C LYS A 111 11.76 -9.32 -11.96
N LEU A 112 10.93 -9.35 -10.93
CA LEU A 112 9.55 -9.84 -10.99
C LEU A 112 8.56 -8.78 -11.50
N GLY A 113 9.00 -7.54 -11.72
CA GLY A 113 8.16 -6.47 -12.24
C GLY A 113 7.18 -5.87 -11.22
N ILE A 114 7.31 -6.19 -9.93
CA ILE A 114 6.47 -5.62 -8.87
C ILE A 114 6.71 -4.10 -8.82
N ASP A 115 5.62 -3.33 -8.75
CA ASP A 115 5.65 -1.88 -8.84
C ASP A 115 6.57 -1.23 -7.79
N GLY A 116 6.73 -1.82 -6.60
CA GLY A 116 7.64 -1.31 -5.59
C GLY A 116 7.79 -2.16 -4.33
N VAL A 117 8.58 -1.61 -3.41
CA VAL A 117 8.77 -2.14 -2.05
C VAL A 117 8.61 -1.06 -1.02
N ILE A 118 8.26 -1.48 0.20
CA ILE A 118 8.20 -0.62 1.37
C ILE A 118 8.96 -1.27 2.53
N PHE A 119 9.89 -0.52 3.11
CA PHE A 119 10.56 -0.89 4.35
C PHE A 119 9.65 -0.48 5.53
N TRP A 120 8.69 -1.33 5.83
CA TRP A 120 7.73 -1.09 6.90
C TRP A 120 7.53 -2.36 7.71
N LYS A 121 7.77 -2.22 9.01
CA LYS A 121 7.70 -3.29 10.00
C LYS A 121 6.34 -3.16 10.69
N ASN A 122 5.42 -4.08 10.42
CA ASN A 122 4.30 -4.33 11.34
C ASN A 122 4.83 -4.84 12.69
#